data_AF-A0A9X4IN93-F1
#
_entry.id   AF-A0A9X4IN93-F1
#
_cell.length_a   1.000
_cell.length_b   1.000
_cell.length_c   1.000
_cell.angle_alpha   90.00
_cell.angle_beta   90.00
_cell.angle_gamma   90.00
#
_symmetry.space_group_name_H-M   'P 1'
#
loop_
_entity.id
_entity.type
_entity.pdbx_description
1 polymer ?
#
loop_
_entity_poly.entity_id
_entity_poly.type
_entity_poly.pdbx_seq_one_letter_code
_entity_poly.pdbx_strand_id
1 'polypeptide(L)'
;MSKQKGLIKLVGNIGGVSFYTSNGEYLARMAGGPTKERIQSDPNFARTRENNTEFGGAAKVGKALRTALSGVLQIMAGSRLAAQLTRIFKTINLKGAGVRGKRPITLSANKELLAGLDLNNKLSLTSVFTAPYTASINADRNEVT
;
A
#
# COMPACT_ATOMS: atom_id res chain seq x y z
N MET A 1 0.56 -15.55 -24.53
CA MET A 1 1.45 -14.37 -24.47
C MET A 1 2.74 -14.68 -25.21
N SER A 2 3.29 -13.71 -25.93
CA SER A 2 4.55 -13.87 -26.68
C SER A 2 5.73 -14.05 -25.71
N LYS A 3 6.50 -15.13 -25.91
CA LYS A 3 7.67 -15.48 -25.10
C LYS A 3 8.95 -15.01 -25.78
N GLN A 4 9.90 -14.51 -25.01
CA GLN A 4 11.23 -14.19 -25.52
C GLN A 4 12.04 -15.49 -25.63
N LYS A 5 12.31 -15.92 -26.87
CA LYS A 5 13.21 -17.05 -27.15
C LYS A 5 14.56 -16.50 -27.57
N GLY A 6 15.59 -16.66 -26.75
CA GLY A 6 16.94 -16.20 -27.01
C GLY A 6 17.84 -16.24 -25.77
N LEU A 7 19.16 -16.22 -25.97
CA LEU A 7 20.15 -16.22 -24.88
C LEU A 7 20.17 -14.89 -24.11
N ILE A 8 19.94 -13.79 -24.83
CA ILE A 8 19.92 -12.43 -24.27
C ILE A 8 18.56 -12.20 -23.64
N LYS A 9 18.56 -11.81 -22.37
CA LYS A 9 17.39 -11.46 -21.57
C LYS A 9 17.21 -9.94 -21.60
N LEU A 10 16.03 -9.48 -22.00
CA LEU A 10 15.71 -8.05 -22.10
C LEU A 10 14.67 -7.69 -21.05
N VAL A 11 14.81 -6.51 -20.44
CA VAL A 11 13.82 -5.93 -19.52
C VAL A 11 13.72 -4.45 -19.82
N GLY A 12 12.50 -3.95 -20.09
CA GLY A 12 12.27 -2.55 -20.44
C GLY A 12 11.42 -2.38 -21.70
N ASN A 13 11.38 -1.17 -22.25
CA ASN A 13 10.65 -0.86 -23.49
C ASN A 13 11.64 -0.44 -24.57
N ILE A 14 11.61 -1.12 -25.72
CA ILE A 14 12.48 -0.84 -26.87
C ILE A 14 11.61 -0.88 -28.13
N GLY A 15 11.63 0.19 -28.93
CA GLY A 15 10.99 0.21 -30.25
C GLY A 15 9.49 -0.10 -30.23
N GLY A 16 8.78 0.24 -29.16
CA GLY A 16 7.35 -0.07 -29.01
C GLY A 16 7.06 -1.49 -28.53
N VAL A 17 8.06 -2.24 -28.07
CA VAL A 17 7.93 -3.56 -27.45
C VAL A 17 8.40 -3.50 -26.00
N SER A 18 7.53 -3.91 -25.08
CA SER A 18 7.82 -4.04 -23.65
C SER A 18 8.22 -5.48 -23.33
N PHE A 19 9.44 -5.65 -22.82
CA PHE A 19 10.03 -6.88 -22.31
C PHE A 19 9.93 -6.91 -20.78
N TYR A 20 9.41 -7.99 -20.22
CA TYR A 20 9.18 -8.13 -18.78
C TYR A 20 9.21 -9.60 -18.35
N THR A 21 9.38 -9.83 -17.04
CA THR A 21 9.37 -11.17 -16.47
C THR A 21 8.06 -11.41 -15.72
N SER A 22 7.43 -12.56 -15.94
CA SER A 22 6.26 -13.01 -15.16
C SER A 22 6.37 -14.49 -14.87
N ASN A 23 6.20 -14.89 -13.60
CA ASN A 23 6.34 -16.28 -13.15
C ASN A 23 7.67 -16.94 -13.59
N GLY A 24 8.76 -16.17 -13.63
CA GLY A 24 10.08 -16.64 -14.07
C GLY A 24 10.28 -16.74 -15.59
N GLU A 25 9.24 -16.50 -16.40
CA GLU A 25 9.35 -16.48 -17.86
C GLU A 25 9.59 -15.07 -18.40
N TYR A 26 10.45 -14.97 -19.42
CA TYR A 26 10.66 -13.72 -20.17
C TYR A 26 9.61 -13.57 -21.26
N LEU A 27 8.88 -12.46 -21.22
CA LEU A 27 7.74 -12.17 -22.08
C LEU A 27 7.95 -10.85 -22.82
N ALA A 28 7.37 -10.76 -24.01
CA ALA A 28 7.35 -9.55 -24.81
C ALA A 28 5.91 -9.22 -25.22
N ARG A 29 5.55 -7.95 -25.20
CA ARG A 29 4.27 -7.43 -25.70
C ARG A 29 4.48 -6.08 -26.36
N MET A 30 3.57 -5.66 -27.23
CA MET A 30 3.54 -4.27 -27.66
C MET A 30 3.39 -3.37 -26.44
N ALA A 31 4.23 -2.33 -26.37
CA ALA A 31 4.17 -1.33 -25.33
C ALA A 31 2.83 -0.59 -25.45
N GLY A 32 1.98 -0.80 -24.45
CA GLY A 32 0.68 -0.14 -24.34
C GLY A 32 0.67 0.86 -23.20
N GLY A 33 -0.24 1.82 -23.29
CA GLY A 33 -0.47 2.84 -22.26
C GLY A 33 0.38 4.11 -22.44
N PRO A 34 0.10 5.13 -21.62
CA PRO A 34 0.81 6.40 -21.66
C PRO A 34 2.24 6.28 -21.10
N THR A 35 3.18 7.04 -21.64
CA THR A 35 4.55 7.13 -21.12
C THR A 35 4.57 7.80 -19.74
N LYS A 36 5.65 7.60 -18.98
CA LYS A 36 5.82 8.22 -17.66
C LYS A 36 5.79 9.75 -17.78
N GLU A 37 6.47 10.30 -18.78
CA GLU A 37 6.55 11.72 -19.07
C GLU A 37 5.15 12.27 -19.34
N ARG A 38 4.35 11.56 -20.14
CA ARG A 38 2.96 11.93 -20.41
C ARG A 38 2.12 11.90 -19.13
N ILE A 39 2.21 10.87 -18.30
CA ILE A 39 1.48 10.82 -17.02
C ILE A 39 1.86 12.02 -16.13
N GLN A 40 3.12 12.48 -16.18
CA GLN A 40 3.62 13.59 -15.38
C GLN A 40 3.16 14.96 -15.87
N SER A 41 3.12 15.19 -17.19
CA SER A 41 2.87 16.52 -17.77
C SER A 41 1.44 16.72 -18.30
N ASP A 42 0.82 15.69 -18.88
CA ASP A 42 -0.45 15.83 -19.59
C ASP A 42 -1.60 16.15 -18.61
N PRO A 43 -2.42 17.19 -18.86
CA PRO A 43 -3.54 17.58 -18.00
C PRO A 43 -4.56 16.47 -17.78
N ASN A 44 -4.75 15.57 -18.75
CA ASN A 44 -5.69 14.45 -18.65
C ASN A 44 -5.33 13.48 -17.51
N PHE A 45 -4.05 13.46 -17.09
CA PHE A 45 -3.57 12.62 -15.99
C PHE A 45 -3.51 13.35 -14.64
N ALA A 46 -4.04 14.57 -14.52
CA ALA A 46 -4.05 15.32 -13.25
C ALA A 46 -4.66 14.50 -12.11
N ARG A 47 -5.84 13.90 -12.32
CA ARG A 47 -6.53 13.05 -11.33
C ARG A 47 -5.75 11.78 -10.99
N THR A 48 -5.04 11.21 -11.97
CA THR A 48 -4.17 10.05 -11.76
C THR A 48 -2.99 10.42 -10.86
N ARG A 49 -2.36 11.56 -11.08
CA ARG A 49 -1.27 12.06 -10.24
C ARG A 49 -1.72 12.35 -8.82
N GLU A 50 -2.88 13.00 -8.65
CA GLU A 50 -3.47 13.23 -7.33
C GLU A 50 -3.69 11.92 -6.58
N ASN A 51 -4.31 10.92 -7.23
CA ASN A 51 -4.54 9.63 -6.60
C ASN A 51 -3.22 8.91 -6.26
N ASN A 52 -2.22 8.98 -7.13
CA ASN A 52 -0.90 8.39 -6.90
C ASN A 52 -0.21 9.01 -5.68
N THR A 53 -0.29 10.33 -5.51
CA THR A 53 0.27 11.02 -4.34
C THR A 53 -0.40 10.56 -3.05
N GLU A 54 -1.72 10.52 -3.03
CA GLU A 54 -2.49 10.06 -1.87
C GLU A 54 -2.25 8.57 -1.55
N PHE A 55 -2.21 7.71 -2.58
CA PHE A 55 -1.91 6.28 -2.42
C PHE A 55 -0.48 6.05 -1.91
N GLY A 56 0.48 6.80 -2.45
CA GLY A 56 1.87 6.81 -1.96
C GLY A 56 1.97 7.25 -0.51
N GLY A 57 1.18 8.26 -0.11
CA GLY A 57 1.04 8.68 1.29
C GLY A 57 0.52 7.55 2.18
N ALA A 58 -0.58 6.90 1.79
CA ALA A 58 -1.15 5.77 2.53
C ALA A 58 -0.17 4.60 2.68
N ALA A 59 0.56 4.27 1.61
CA ALA A 59 1.59 3.24 1.64
C ALA A 59 2.77 3.60 2.56
N LYS A 60 3.18 4.88 2.60
CA LYS A 60 4.23 5.36 3.52
C LYS A 60 3.81 5.25 4.97
N VAL A 61 2.59 5.65 5.33
CA VAL A 61 2.06 5.50 6.70
C VAL A 61 1.97 4.02 7.08
N GLY A 62 1.46 3.18 6.18
CA GLY A 62 1.44 1.72 6.38
C GLY A 62 2.83 1.10 6.54
N LYS A 63 3.85 1.63 5.84
CA LYS A 63 5.24 1.23 6.05
C LYS A 63 5.75 1.65 7.43
N ALA A 64 5.50 2.90 7.84
CA ALA A 64 5.94 3.41 9.14
C ALA A 64 5.38 2.56 10.30
N LEU A 65 4.09 2.22 10.27
CA LEU A 65 3.48 1.33 11.27
C LEU A 65 4.15 -0.05 11.29
N ARG A 66 4.40 -0.65 10.11
CA ARG A 66 5.07 -1.96 10.04
C ARG A 66 6.52 -1.90 10.53
N THR A 67 7.22 -0.80 10.28
CA THR A 67 8.57 -0.59 10.79
C THR A 67 8.57 -0.49 12.31
N ALA A 68 7.61 0.25 12.90
CA ALA A 68 7.47 0.37 14.35
C ALA A 68 7.15 -0.98 15.02
N LEU A 69 6.39 -1.85 14.35
CA LEU A 69 6.02 -3.19 14.84
C LEU A 69 6.91 -4.32 14.30
N SER A 70 8.05 -3.99 13.68
CA SER A 70 8.84 -4.94 12.90
C SER A 70 9.21 -6.22 13.66
N GLY A 71 9.55 -6.14 14.94
CA GLY A 71 9.88 -7.30 15.77
C GLY A 71 8.75 -8.34 15.86
N VAL A 72 7.50 -7.91 16.06
CA VAL A 72 6.33 -8.80 16.10
C VAL A 72 5.95 -9.27 14.70
N LEU A 73 6.02 -8.37 13.72
CA LEU A 73 5.63 -8.66 12.35
C LEU A 73 6.54 -9.66 11.64
N GLN A 74 7.82 -9.75 12.00
CA GLN A 74 8.70 -10.78 11.44
C GLN A 74 8.20 -12.20 11.71
N ILE A 75 7.54 -12.42 12.83
CA ILE A 75 7.08 -13.74 13.28
C ILE A 75 5.68 -14.03 12.73
N MET A 76 4.81 -13.02 12.74
CA MET A 76 3.37 -13.23 12.52
C MET A 76 2.84 -12.67 11.20
N ALA A 77 3.51 -11.71 10.54
CA ALA A 77 2.89 -10.99 9.43
C ALA A 77 2.60 -11.88 8.22
N GLY A 78 1.36 -11.80 7.74
CA GLY A 78 0.98 -12.37 6.45
C GLY A 78 1.47 -11.51 5.29
N SER A 79 1.64 -12.14 4.12
CA SER A 79 2.08 -11.46 2.88
C SER A 79 1.14 -10.33 2.41
N ARG A 80 -0.12 -10.33 2.89
CA ARG A 80 -1.15 -9.35 2.54
C ARG A 80 -1.19 -8.12 3.45
N LEU A 81 -0.48 -8.12 4.58
CA LEU A 81 -0.56 -7.06 5.58
C LEU A 81 -0.22 -5.67 5.01
N ALA A 82 0.80 -5.58 4.15
CA ALA A 82 1.19 -4.32 3.52
C ALA A 82 0.06 -3.74 2.63
N ALA A 83 -0.62 -4.59 1.88
CA ALA A 83 -1.74 -4.18 1.03
C ALA A 83 -2.99 -3.81 1.86
N GLN A 84 -3.27 -4.55 2.94
CA GLN A 84 -4.37 -4.27 3.86
C GLN A 84 -4.19 -2.91 4.55
N LEU A 85 -2.99 -2.64 5.10
CA LEU A 85 -2.69 -1.35 5.72
C LEU A 85 -2.81 -0.20 4.72
N THR A 86 -2.28 -0.36 3.52
CA THR A 86 -2.40 0.66 2.47
C THR A 86 -3.87 0.93 2.13
N ARG A 87 -4.71 -0.10 2.07
CA ARG A 87 -6.15 0.03 1.87
C ARG A 87 -6.81 0.82 3.01
N ILE A 88 -6.54 0.47 4.26
CA ILE A 88 -7.11 1.15 5.43
C ILE A 88 -6.71 2.63 5.44
N PHE A 89 -5.42 2.93 5.30
CA PHE A 89 -4.95 4.32 5.27
C PHE A 89 -5.45 5.09 4.04
N LYS A 90 -5.69 4.42 2.90
CA LYS A 90 -6.35 5.05 1.76
C LYS A 90 -7.81 5.36 2.05
N THR A 91 -8.54 4.49 2.75
CA THR A 91 -9.90 4.77 3.21
C THR A 91 -9.93 5.97 4.17
N ILE A 92 -9.00 6.03 5.12
CA ILE A 92 -8.84 7.20 6.03
C ILE A 92 -8.59 8.47 5.21
N ASN A 93 -7.67 8.41 4.24
CA ASN A 93 -7.35 9.54 3.37
C ASN A 93 -8.57 10.06 2.58
N LEU A 94 -9.42 9.14 2.09
CA LEU A 94 -10.64 9.51 1.35
C LEU A 94 -11.68 10.21 2.24
N LYS A 95 -11.71 9.90 3.54
CA LYS A 95 -12.53 10.59 4.53
C LYS A 95 -11.94 11.94 4.98
N GLY A 96 -10.68 12.23 4.65
CA GLY A 96 -10.00 13.47 5.03
C GLY A 96 -10.53 14.70 4.28
N ALA A 97 -10.77 15.79 5.01
CA ALA A 97 -11.07 17.08 4.42
C ALA A 97 -9.81 17.67 3.76
N GLY A 98 -9.96 18.27 2.57
CA GLY A 98 -8.86 18.95 1.88
C GLY A 98 -8.84 18.75 0.36
N VAL A 99 -7.87 19.40 -0.27
CA VAL A 99 -7.68 19.36 -1.73
C VAL A 99 -7.23 17.96 -2.15
N ARG A 100 -7.85 17.45 -3.22
CA ARG A 100 -7.50 16.15 -3.82
C ARG A 100 -6.02 16.11 -4.18
N GLY A 101 -5.37 14.99 -3.93
CA GLY A 101 -3.91 14.84 -4.05
C GLY A 101 -3.12 15.28 -2.82
N LYS A 102 -3.74 16.00 -1.88
CA LYS A 102 -3.10 16.55 -0.68
C LYS A 102 -3.91 16.33 0.61
N ARG A 103 -4.92 15.45 0.58
CA ARG A 103 -5.73 15.15 1.77
C ARG A 103 -4.86 14.53 2.88
N PRO A 104 -5.06 14.91 4.14
CA PRO A 104 -4.34 14.33 5.27
C PRO A 104 -4.80 12.89 5.55
N ILE A 105 -4.00 12.14 6.31
CA ILE A 105 -4.36 10.82 6.83
C ILE A 105 -4.61 10.99 8.34
N THR A 106 -5.84 11.34 8.71
CA THR A 106 -6.21 11.64 10.09
C THR A 106 -6.57 10.38 10.85
N LEU A 107 -5.56 9.65 11.32
CA LEU A 107 -5.75 8.37 12.01
C LEU A 107 -6.54 8.51 13.32
N SER A 108 -6.28 9.56 14.11
CA SER A 108 -6.95 9.76 15.41
C SER A 108 -8.47 9.87 15.29
N ALA A 109 -8.96 10.47 14.21
CA ALA A 109 -10.38 10.63 13.93
C ALA A 109 -11.03 9.40 13.28
N ASN A 110 -10.24 8.41 12.87
CA ASN A 110 -10.70 7.23 12.14
C ASN A 110 -10.11 5.93 12.70
N LYS A 111 -9.83 5.90 14.01
CA LYS A 111 -9.16 4.80 14.70
C LYS A 111 -9.94 3.49 14.61
N GLU A 112 -11.25 3.57 14.48
CA GLU A 112 -12.16 2.44 14.31
C GLU A 112 -11.85 1.61 13.06
N LEU A 113 -11.24 2.20 12.03
CA LEU A 113 -10.85 1.48 10.80
C LEU A 113 -9.65 0.53 11.00
N LEU A 114 -8.92 0.65 12.11
CA LEU A 114 -7.86 -0.29 12.50
C LEU A 114 -8.35 -1.35 13.48
N ALA A 115 -9.55 -1.21 14.04
CA ALA A 115 -10.11 -2.20 14.95
C ALA A 115 -10.32 -3.54 14.22
N GLY A 116 -9.89 -4.64 14.84
CA GLY A 116 -9.99 -5.98 14.23
C GLY A 116 -9.01 -6.22 13.07
N LEU A 117 -7.97 -5.40 12.90
CA LEU A 117 -6.92 -5.69 11.93
C LEU A 117 -6.15 -6.96 12.33
N ASP A 118 -6.33 -8.01 11.53
CA ASP A 118 -5.49 -9.20 11.62
C ASP A 118 -4.13 -8.98 10.93
N LEU A 119 -3.07 -9.33 11.64
CA LEU A 119 -1.70 -9.27 11.12
C LEU A 119 -1.44 -10.39 10.09
N ASN A 120 -2.23 -11.46 10.14
CA ASN A 120 -2.13 -12.62 9.26
C ASN A 120 -3.52 -13.13 8.88
N ASN A 121 -3.78 -13.25 7.58
CA ASN A 121 -5.07 -13.75 7.10
C ASN A 121 -5.28 -15.26 7.30
N LYS A 122 -4.25 -15.99 7.75
CA LYS A 122 -4.32 -17.42 8.09
C LYS A 122 -4.41 -17.66 9.60
N LEU A 123 -4.16 -16.64 10.41
CA LEU A 123 -4.05 -16.75 11.86
C LEU A 123 -4.61 -15.48 12.50
N SER A 124 -5.81 -15.59 13.08
CA SER A 124 -6.45 -14.46 13.74
C SER A 124 -5.65 -14.04 14.97
N LEU A 125 -5.43 -12.72 15.12
CA LEU A 125 -4.75 -12.20 16.30
C LEU A 125 -5.54 -12.53 17.57
N THR A 126 -6.88 -12.47 17.51
CA THR A 126 -7.74 -12.76 18.68
C THR A 126 -7.76 -14.23 19.08
N SER A 127 -7.45 -15.14 18.15
CA SER A 127 -7.33 -16.58 18.47
C SER A 127 -6.02 -16.96 19.15
N VAL A 128 -4.98 -16.14 19.00
CA VAL A 128 -3.62 -16.41 19.49
C VAL A 128 -3.27 -15.54 20.69
N PHE A 129 -3.77 -14.30 20.69
CA PHE A 129 -3.47 -13.31 21.72
C PHE A 129 -4.76 -12.93 22.46
N THR A 130 -4.92 -13.50 23.65
CA THR A 130 -5.93 -13.08 24.62
C THR A 130 -5.33 -11.99 25.50
N ALA A 131 -5.70 -10.74 25.24
CA ALA A 131 -5.22 -9.63 26.06
C ALA A 131 -5.79 -9.75 27.49
N PRO A 132 -4.94 -9.76 28.53
CA PRO A 132 -5.39 -9.93 29.92
C PRO A 132 -6.07 -8.68 30.50
N TYR A 133 -5.92 -7.53 29.84
CA TYR A 133 -6.53 -6.26 30.22
C TYR A 133 -6.84 -5.42 28.97
N THR A 134 -7.84 -4.55 29.08
CA THR A 134 -8.17 -3.52 28.09
C THR A 134 -7.54 -2.21 28.51
N ALA A 135 -6.79 -1.56 27.62
CA ALA A 135 -6.22 -0.24 27.85
C ALA A 135 -7.02 0.83 27.11
N SER A 136 -7.31 1.93 27.81
CA SER A 136 -7.95 3.14 27.33
C SER A 136 -6.99 4.32 27.52
N ILE A 137 -7.05 5.28 26.60
CA ILE A 137 -6.23 6.50 26.67
C ILE A 137 -7.17 7.66 26.94
N ASN A 138 -6.87 8.47 27.94
CA ASN A 138 -7.69 9.64 28.26
C ASN A 138 -7.60 10.73 27.18
N ALA A 139 -8.51 11.71 27.22
CA ALA A 139 -8.61 12.74 26.18
C ALA A 139 -7.32 13.56 26.03
N ASP A 140 -6.63 13.80 27.14
CA ASP A 140 -5.38 14.57 27.22
C ASP A 140 -4.14 13.76 26.80
N ARG A 141 -4.30 12.45 26.59
CA ARG A 141 -3.24 11.50 26.17
C ARG A 141 -2.04 11.46 27.11
N ASN A 142 -2.24 11.74 28.39
CA ASN A 142 -1.22 11.70 29.43
C ASN A 142 -1.34 10.44 30.31
N GLU A 143 -2.46 9.72 30.26
CA GLU A 143 -2.69 8.52 31.08
C GLU A 143 -3.26 7.37 30.25
N VAL A 144 -2.86 6.14 30.61
CA VAL A 144 -3.36 4.88 30.07
C VAL A 144 -3.97 4.10 31.22
N THR A 145 -5.27 3.77 31.14
CA THR A 145 -6.04 3.03 32.17
C THR A 145 -6.62 1.76 31.59
#